data_AF-A0A8H3QY06-F1
#
_entry.id   AF-A0A8H3QY06-F1
#
_cell.length_a   1.000
_cell.length_b   1.000
_cell.length_c   1.000
_cell.angle_alpha   90.00
_cell.angle_beta   90.00
_cell.angle_gamma   90.00
#
_symmetry.space_group_name_H-M   'P 1'
#
loop_
_entity.id
_entity.type
_entity.pdbx_description
1 polymer ?
#
loop_
_entity_poly.entity_id
_entity_poly.type
_entity_poly.pdbx_seq_one_letter_code
_entity_poly.pdbx_strand_id
1 'polypeptide(L)'
;MPELPEVHRAERACNANVVGKKIVKVEVQEDKLVFGSISNGEFERNLLNKFVVNTGRWGKYFYFEMNESPNPVFHFGMTGDINFKDQGAFSYRRKRPNNDPNEWPPKFWKFILTFEDPSNASSERTVMAFSDDLILCKTCRRFRNSRANTLSKEQIETLHEKLVYVCKTAVDVNAESQLFPSSWLFHYRWDKRNKNGAFMPNGEQIIFETVGGRTTAIVPSVQKLLDGTTNSHLHASTSTLIRQKRKITAVDDETSNIESTKVIKENNKEKKQRIEIELNEQDLVESFVKGSGNGGQKINTTSNCVDLKHIPTGIRVQCQKTRSLQQNRNIARKILIERLDNYYNGELSKFNLKKEKIRKKQAKKKKRTKEKYGVINKSVKENEDFEEDINNNMNNKENSKI
;
A
#
# COMPACT_ATOMS: atom_id res chain seq x y z
N MET A 1 -0.71 -8.33 10.31
CA MET A 1 -1.04 -9.67 9.81
C MET A 1 -0.42 -10.65 10.79
N PRO A 2 -1.24 -11.43 11.50
CA PRO A 2 -0.75 -12.43 12.43
C PRO A 2 -0.05 -13.55 11.66
N GLU A 3 1.15 -13.89 12.11
CA GLU A 3 1.96 -14.98 11.60
C GLU A 3 2.09 -16.03 12.72
N LEU A 4 3.05 -16.95 12.61
CA LEU A 4 3.23 -18.02 13.58
C LEU A 4 3.40 -17.52 15.03
N PRO A 5 4.23 -16.51 15.33
CA PRO A 5 4.42 -16.05 16.70
C PRO A 5 3.15 -15.48 17.33
N GLU A 6 2.39 -14.67 16.58
CA GLU A 6 1.13 -14.08 17.05
C GLU A 6 0.06 -15.16 17.27
N VAL A 7 -0.01 -16.16 16.39
CA VAL A 7 -0.93 -17.30 16.54
C VAL A 7 -0.57 -18.12 17.78
N HIS A 8 0.72 -18.35 18.02
CA HIS A 8 1.16 -19.09 19.21
C HIS A 8 0.91 -18.31 20.50
N ARG A 9 1.09 -16.99 20.51
CA ARG A 9 0.71 -16.15 21.65
C ARG A 9 -0.78 -16.30 21.98
N ALA A 10 -1.64 -16.27 20.97
CA ALA A 10 -3.08 -16.45 21.15
C ALA A 10 -3.43 -17.85 21.67
N GLU A 11 -2.81 -18.88 21.12
CA GLU A 11 -2.97 -20.26 21.61
C GLU A 11 -2.53 -20.40 23.06
N ARG A 12 -1.37 -19.86 23.47
CA ARG A 12 -0.94 -19.82 24.89
C ARG A 12 -1.93 -19.10 25.79
N ALA A 13 -2.53 -18.00 25.33
CA ALA A 13 -3.55 -17.28 26.06
C ALA A 13 -4.83 -18.12 26.21
N CYS A 14 -5.24 -18.86 25.17
CA CYS A 14 -6.34 -19.82 25.27
C CYS A 14 -5.98 -20.98 26.21
N ASN A 15 -4.76 -21.51 26.13
CA ASN A 15 -4.28 -22.60 26.97
C ASN A 15 -4.41 -22.23 28.47
N ALA A 16 -3.92 -21.06 28.84
CA ALA A 16 -3.95 -20.57 30.22
C ALA A 16 -5.37 -20.29 30.75
N ASN A 17 -6.31 -19.91 29.88
CA ASN A 17 -7.60 -19.37 30.30
C ASN A 17 -8.79 -20.29 30.05
N VAL A 18 -8.68 -21.25 29.13
CA VAL A 18 -9.83 -22.00 28.59
C VAL A 18 -9.72 -23.50 28.86
N VAL A 19 -8.51 -24.04 28.99
CA VAL A 19 -8.30 -25.48 29.25
C VAL A 19 -8.94 -25.89 30.57
N GLY A 20 -9.65 -27.02 30.55
CA GLY A 20 -10.41 -27.56 31.69
C GLY A 20 -11.81 -26.96 31.88
N LYS A 21 -12.19 -25.91 31.12
CA LYS A 21 -13.48 -25.24 31.28
C LYS A 21 -14.54 -25.73 30.31
N LYS A 22 -15.81 -25.62 30.72
CA LYS A 22 -16.99 -25.97 29.93
C LYS A 22 -17.53 -24.77 29.17
N ILE A 23 -17.92 -24.95 27.92
CA ILE A 23 -18.62 -23.92 27.13
C ILE A 23 -20.10 -23.89 27.53
N VAL A 24 -20.55 -22.79 28.14
CA VAL A 24 -21.92 -22.65 28.66
C VAL A 24 -22.79 -21.78 27.76
N LYS A 25 -22.17 -20.84 27.05
CA LYS A 25 -22.86 -19.93 26.13
C LYS A 25 -22.00 -19.68 24.89
N VAL A 26 -22.64 -19.71 23.73
CA VAL A 26 -22.01 -19.41 22.44
C VAL A 26 -22.87 -18.36 21.75
N GLU A 27 -22.27 -17.23 21.40
CA GLU A 27 -22.94 -16.16 20.65
C GLU A 27 -22.25 -16.03 19.30
N VAL A 28 -23.00 -15.98 18.21
CA VAL A 28 -22.45 -16.02 16.83
C VAL A 28 -23.11 -14.96 15.96
N GLN A 29 -22.31 -14.23 15.17
CA GLN A 29 -22.81 -13.35 14.11
C GLN A 29 -22.81 -14.07 12.76
N GLU A 30 -23.78 -13.79 11.90
CA GLU A 30 -23.80 -14.35 10.54
C GLU A 30 -22.66 -13.81 9.69
N ASP A 31 -21.71 -14.69 9.36
CA ASP A 31 -20.63 -14.39 8.42
C ASP A 31 -20.25 -15.61 7.57
N LYS A 32 -20.69 -15.58 6.30
CA LYS A 32 -20.44 -16.63 5.30
C LYS A 32 -18.95 -16.81 4.95
N LEU A 33 -18.09 -15.85 5.27
CA LEU A 33 -16.65 -15.94 5.01
C LEU A 33 -15.90 -16.61 6.16
N VAL A 34 -16.37 -16.43 7.40
CA VAL A 34 -15.70 -16.93 8.61
C VAL A 34 -16.11 -18.37 8.89
N PHE A 35 -17.40 -18.70 8.79
CA PHE A 35 -17.91 -20.04 9.07
C PHE A 35 -17.88 -20.97 7.84
N GLY A 36 -17.46 -20.45 6.68
CA GLY A 36 -17.25 -21.20 5.45
C GLY A 36 -18.53 -21.92 4.99
N SER A 37 -18.61 -23.21 5.27
CA SER A 37 -19.72 -24.10 4.90
C SER A 37 -20.68 -24.45 6.04
N ILE A 38 -20.37 -24.06 7.28
CA ILE A 38 -21.13 -24.43 8.48
C ILE A 38 -22.15 -23.31 8.78
N SER A 39 -23.38 -23.70 9.14
CA SER A 39 -24.39 -22.74 9.59
C SER A 39 -24.13 -22.30 11.04
N ASN A 40 -24.47 -21.06 11.39
CA ASN A 40 -24.24 -20.53 12.74
C ASN A 40 -24.88 -21.41 13.84
N GLY A 41 -26.11 -21.87 13.62
CA GLY A 41 -26.82 -22.72 14.57
C GLY A 41 -26.22 -24.12 14.68
N GLU A 42 -25.48 -24.60 13.67
CA GLU A 42 -24.71 -25.84 13.77
C GLU A 42 -23.42 -25.65 14.56
N PHE A 43 -22.74 -24.51 14.37
CA PHE A 43 -21.55 -24.16 15.16
C PHE A 43 -21.87 -24.05 16.66
N GLU A 44 -22.95 -23.37 17.02
CA GLU A 44 -23.41 -23.24 18.41
C GLU A 44 -23.73 -24.61 19.04
N ARG A 45 -24.57 -25.42 18.39
CA ARG A 45 -24.94 -26.75 18.90
C ARG A 45 -23.75 -27.68 19.07
N ASN A 46 -22.77 -27.61 18.17
CA ASN A 46 -21.60 -28.48 18.19
C ASN A 46 -20.59 -28.15 19.30
N LEU A 47 -20.61 -26.92 19.83
CA LEU A 47 -19.69 -26.46 20.86
C LEU A 47 -20.34 -26.34 22.24
N LEU A 48 -21.64 -26.13 22.30
CA LEU A 48 -22.36 -25.97 23.56
C LEU A 48 -22.19 -27.22 24.44
N ASN A 49 -21.99 -26.99 25.75
CA ASN A 49 -21.82 -28.01 26.78
C ASN A 49 -20.58 -28.90 26.68
N LYS A 50 -19.62 -28.59 25.82
CA LYS A 50 -18.37 -29.34 25.71
C LYS A 50 -17.24 -28.75 26.54
N PHE A 51 -16.25 -29.58 26.84
CA PHE A 51 -15.07 -29.21 27.61
C PHE A 51 -13.87 -29.07 26.69
N VAL A 52 -13.05 -28.06 26.95
CA VAL A 52 -11.75 -27.91 26.27
C VAL A 52 -10.71 -28.71 27.06
N VAL A 53 -10.26 -29.83 26.50
CA VAL A 53 -9.26 -30.71 27.10
C VAL A 53 -7.86 -30.11 26.94
N ASN A 54 -7.59 -29.55 25.77
CA ASN A 54 -6.30 -28.95 25.46
C ASN A 54 -6.44 -27.94 24.31
N THR A 55 -5.36 -27.20 24.03
CA THR A 55 -5.26 -26.33 22.87
C THR A 55 -3.99 -26.65 22.10
N GLY A 56 -4.03 -26.48 20.78
CA GLY A 56 -2.90 -26.80 19.91
C GLY A 56 -2.78 -25.84 18.74
N ARG A 57 -1.62 -25.86 18.10
CA ARG A 57 -1.32 -25.00 16.94
C ARG A 57 -0.58 -25.77 15.86
N TRP A 58 -1.05 -25.62 14.62
CA TRP A 58 -0.33 -26.05 13.43
C TRP A 58 -0.14 -24.89 12.44
N GLY A 59 1.10 -24.41 12.34
CA GLY A 59 1.43 -23.28 11.48
C GLY A 59 0.69 -22.00 11.91
N LYS A 60 -0.25 -21.54 11.08
CA LYS A 60 -1.10 -20.37 11.34
C LYS A 60 -2.51 -20.72 11.81
N TYR A 61 -2.77 -22.01 11.98
CA TYR A 61 -4.01 -22.52 12.53
C TYR A 61 -3.77 -22.84 13.99
N PHE A 62 -4.75 -22.56 14.82
CA PHE A 62 -4.82 -23.07 16.19
C PHE A 62 -6.19 -23.71 16.39
N TYR A 63 -6.29 -24.63 17.32
CA TYR A 63 -7.49 -25.44 17.51
C TYR A 63 -7.68 -25.78 18.98
N PHE A 64 -8.92 -26.08 19.35
CA PHE A 64 -9.23 -26.62 20.67
C PHE A 64 -9.45 -28.12 20.54
N GLU A 65 -8.80 -28.89 21.41
CA GLU A 65 -9.07 -30.30 21.59
C GLU A 65 -10.23 -30.41 22.57
N MET A 66 -11.39 -30.78 22.05
CA MET A 66 -12.60 -30.95 22.84
C MET A 66 -12.64 -32.37 23.42
N ASN A 67 -13.42 -32.56 24.48
CA ASN A 67 -13.74 -33.90 24.98
C ASN A 67 -14.47 -34.76 23.94
N GLU A 68 -15.26 -34.12 23.08
CA GLU A 68 -16.05 -34.75 22.02
C GLU A 68 -15.95 -33.98 20.71
N SER A 69 -15.74 -34.71 19.61
CA SER A 69 -15.76 -34.16 18.25
C SER A 69 -17.06 -33.39 17.96
N PRO A 70 -17.03 -32.30 17.19
CA PRO A 70 -15.88 -31.78 16.44
C PRO A 70 -14.98 -30.82 17.23
N ASN A 71 -13.69 -30.80 16.87
CA ASN A 71 -12.71 -29.84 17.36
C ASN A 71 -12.75 -28.54 16.54
N PRO A 72 -12.97 -27.36 17.14
CA PRO A 72 -12.97 -26.12 16.39
C PRO A 72 -11.55 -25.73 16.00
N VAL A 73 -11.38 -25.36 14.73
CA VAL A 73 -10.12 -24.89 14.15
C VAL A 73 -10.28 -23.43 13.74
N PHE A 74 -9.29 -22.63 14.10
CA PHE A 74 -9.30 -21.18 13.93
C PHE A 74 -8.13 -20.73 13.06
N HIS A 75 -8.36 -19.68 12.27
CA HIS A 75 -7.34 -19.04 11.46
C HIS A 75 -7.58 -17.54 11.41
N PHE A 76 -6.63 -16.73 11.87
CA PHE A 76 -6.80 -15.28 11.97
C PHE A 76 -6.83 -14.53 10.65
N GLY A 77 -6.45 -15.16 9.53
CA GLY A 77 -6.38 -14.45 8.26
C GLY A 77 -5.36 -13.29 8.35
N MET A 78 -5.77 -12.08 7.98
CA MET A 78 -4.88 -10.90 8.03
C MET A 78 -5.13 -10.06 9.27
N THR A 79 -6.34 -10.15 9.80
CA THR A 79 -6.95 -9.15 10.67
C THR A 79 -7.69 -9.76 11.86
N GLY A 80 -7.66 -11.08 12.02
CA GLY A 80 -8.22 -11.78 13.15
C GLY A 80 -7.48 -11.50 14.45
N ASP A 81 -8.20 -11.53 15.55
CA ASP A 81 -7.70 -11.32 16.91
C ASP A 81 -8.56 -12.07 17.95
N ILE A 82 -8.01 -12.30 19.15
CA ILE A 82 -8.74 -12.85 20.31
C ILE A 82 -8.70 -11.85 21.45
N ASN A 83 -9.83 -11.66 22.10
CA ASN A 83 -9.97 -10.80 23.26
C ASN A 83 -10.66 -11.56 24.38
N PHE A 84 -10.18 -11.36 25.61
CA PHE A 84 -10.84 -11.81 26.82
C PHE A 84 -11.43 -10.58 27.51
N LYS A 85 -12.63 -10.68 28.07
CA LYS A 85 -13.36 -9.52 28.62
C LYS A 85 -12.65 -8.84 29.80
N ASP A 86 -12.09 -9.64 30.70
CA ASP A 86 -11.53 -9.16 31.98
C ASP A 86 -10.00 -9.32 32.05
N GLN A 87 -9.39 -9.70 30.92
CA GLN A 87 -7.94 -9.69 30.75
C GLN A 87 -7.59 -8.68 29.68
N GLY A 88 -6.69 -7.75 30.02
CA GLY A 88 -6.28 -6.67 29.12
C GLY A 88 -6.11 -7.14 27.68
N ALA A 89 -6.59 -6.34 26.73
CA ALA A 89 -6.73 -6.76 25.35
C ALA A 89 -5.45 -7.40 24.78
N PHE A 90 -5.54 -8.67 24.39
CA PHE A 90 -4.46 -9.46 23.75
C PHE A 90 -4.16 -9.03 22.31
N SER A 91 -4.32 -7.74 21.99
CA SER A 91 -4.11 -7.27 20.63
C SER A 91 -2.62 -7.09 20.34
N TYR A 92 -2.11 -7.91 19.41
CA TYR A 92 -0.77 -7.74 18.85
C TYR A 92 -0.67 -6.54 17.89
N ARG A 93 -1.80 -5.90 17.56
CA ARG A 93 -1.84 -4.67 16.78
C ARG A 93 -1.91 -3.46 17.69
N ARG A 94 -1.15 -2.41 17.35
CA ARG A 94 -1.37 -1.09 17.94
C ARG A 94 -2.82 -0.70 17.66
N LYS A 95 -3.62 -0.54 18.73
CA LYS A 95 -4.97 0.00 18.61
C LYS A 95 -4.88 1.39 17.99
N ARG A 96 -5.83 1.72 17.11
CA ARG A 96 -5.93 3.09 16.58
C ARG A 96 -6.23 4.03 17.76
N PRO A 97 -5.74 5.28 17.75
CA PRO A 97 -5.93 6.22 18.87
C PRO A 97 -7.39 6.42 19.30
N ASN A 98 -8.35 6.17 18.40
CA ASN A 98 -9.78 6.40 18.63
C ASN A 98 -10.57 5.13 19.02
N ASN A 99 -9.92 3.99 19.27
CA ASN A 99 -10.62 2.80 19.77
C ASN A 99 -10.53 2.76 21.30
N ASP A 100 -11.68 2.71 21.97
CA ASP A 100 -11.72 2.49 23.41
C ASP A 100 -11.16 1.09 23.72
N PRO A 101 -10.09 1.00 24.53
CA PRO A 101 -9.47 -0.28 24.83
C PRO A 101 -10.38 -1.24 25.61
N ASN A 102 -11.43 -0.71 26.26
CA ASN A 102 -12.36 -1.44 27.12
C ASN A 102 -13.73 -1.70 26.45
N GLU A 103 -13.90 -1.34 25.17
CA GLU A 103 -15.13 -1.61 24.43
C GLU A 103 -15.39 -3.12 24.33
N TRP A 104 -16.48 -3.58 24.94
CA TRP A 104 -16.94 -4.97 24.91
C TRP A 104 -18.42 -5.07 24.52
N PRO A 105 -18.80 -5.97 23.59
CA PRO A 105 -17.93 -6.80 22.75
C PRO A 105 -17.09 -5.99 21.75
N PRO A 106 -15.95 -6.53 21.26
CA PRO A 106 -15.14 -5.84 20.25
C PRO A 106 -15.94 -5.55 18.98
N LYS A 107 -15.83 -4.36 18.40
CA LYS A 107 -16.65 -3.89 17.26
C LYS A 107 -16.84 -4.88 16.09
N PHE A 108 -15.84 -5.70 15.79
CA PHE A 108 -15.85 -6.66 14.67
C PHE A 108 -15.84 -8.13 15.13
N TRP A 109 -16.45 -8.40 16.29
CA TRP A 109 -16.58 -9.76 16.82
C TRP A 109 -17.41 -10.65 15.88
N LYS A 110 -17.06 -11.94 15.84
CA LYS A 110 -17.72 -12.96 15.01
C LYS A 110 -18.40 -14.02 15.86
N PHE A 111 -17.74 -14.43 16.93
CA PHE A 111 -18.34 -15.27 17.94
C PHE A 111 -17.77 -14.93 19.33
N ILE A 112 -18.56 -15.21 20.35
CA ILE A 112 -18.19 -15.09 21.76
C ILE A 112 -18.47 -16.42 22.43
N LEU A 113 -17.49 -16.93 23.17
CA LEU A 113 -17.60 -18.15 23.96
C LEU A 113 -17.51 -17.78 25.44
N THR A 114 -18.48 -18.22 26.22
CA THR A 114 -18.48 -18.10 27.68
C THR A 114 -18.13 -19.45 28.28
N PHE A 115 -17.09 -19.46 29.11
CA PHE A 115 -16.56 -20.64 29.77
C PHE A 115 -16.82 -20.57 31.27
N GLU A 116 -17.12 -21.74 31.85
CA GLU A 116 -17.31 -21.92 33.29
C GLU A 116 -16.40 -23.05 33.77
N ASP A 117 -15.76 -22.84 34.92
CA ASP A 117 -14.91 -23.85 35.53
C ASP A 117 -15.78 -24.81 36.35
N PRO A 118 -15.83 -26.11 35.99
CA PRO A 118 -16.62 -27.10 36.73
C PRO A 118 -16.12 -27.30 38.18
N SER A 119 -14.86 -26.98 38.46
CA SER A 119 -14.22 -27.18 39.76
C SER A 119 -14.54 -26.06 40.74
N ASN A 120 -14.95 -24.89 40.24
CA ASN A 120 -15.12 -23.69 41.04
C ASN A 120 -16.26 -22.83 40.47
N ALA A 121 -17.51 -23.26 40.69
CA ALA A 121 -18.71 -22.59 40.17
C ALA A 121 -18.91 -21.14 40.68
N SER A 122 -18.14 -20.71 41.69
CA SER A 122 -18.09 -19.33 42.18
C SER A 122 -17.03 -18.45 41.47
N SER A 123 -16.23 -19.03 40.57
CA SER A 123 -15.21 -18.28 39.82
C SER A 123 -15.84 -17.44 38.71
N GLU A 124 -15.21 -16.31 38.41
CA GLU A 124 -15.66 -15.39 37.37
C GLU A 124 -15.64 -16.09 35.99
N ARG A 125 -16.77 -16.00 35.26
CA ARG A 125 -16.90 -16.66 33.95
C ARG A 125 -15.91 -16.07 32.98
N THR A 126 -15.12 -16.92 32.33
CA THR A 126 -14.17 -16.47 31.32
C THR A 126 -14.91 -16.24 30.00
N VAL A 127 -14.91 -15.02 29.50
CA VAL A 127 -15.56 -14.68 28.23
C VAL A 127 -14.50 -14.34 27.17
N MET A 128 -14.52 -15.10 26.07
CA MET A 128 -13.60 -14.95 24.95
C MET A 128 -14.35 -14.51 23.69
N ALA A 129 -13.88 -13.46 23.02
CA ALA A 129 -14.39 -13.01 21.73
C ALA A 129 -13.34 -13.20 20.65
N PHE A 130 -13.77 -13.73 19.50
CA PHE A 130 -12.98 -13.71 18.27
C PHE A 130 -13.45 -12.55 17.40
N SER A 131 -12.52 -11.73 16.92
CA SER A 131 -12.82 -10.59 16.03
C SER A 131 -12.02 -10.68 14.74
N ASP A 132 -12.57 -10.17 13.64
CA ASP A 132 -11.85 -10.08 12.36
C ASP A 132 -12.24 -8.80 11.59
N ASP A 133 -11.32 -7.83 11.60
CA ASP A 133 -11.41 -6.57 10.86
C ASP A 133 -11.05 -6.81 9.38
N LEU A 134 -11.87 -7.54 8.63
CA LEU A 134 -11.61 -7.97 7.25
C LEU A 134 -11.01 -6.87 6.33
N ILE A 135 -9.68 -6.73 6.30
CA ILE A 135 -8.94 -5.90 5.34
C ILE A 135 -8.13 -6.86 4.47
N LEU A 136 -8.77 -7.28 3.37
CA LEU A 136 -8.25 -8.17 2.33
C LEU A 136 -6.86 -7.75 1.79
N CYS A 137 -5.81 -8.43 2.25
CA CYS A 137 -4.52 -8.55 1.58
C CYS A 137 -3.83 -9.92 1.84
N LYS A 138 -4.21 -10.97 1.10
CA LYS A 138 -3.61 -12.32 1.19
C LYS A 138 -2.12 -12.28 0.83
N THR A 139 -1.24 -12.39 1.82
CA THR A 139 0.22 -12.42 1.62
C THR A 139 0.75 -13.84 1.84
N CYS A 140 1.16 -14.54 0.78
CA CYS A 140 2.08 -15.69 0.92
C CYS A 140 3.52 -15.18 0.80
N ARG A 141 4.45 -15.62 1.61
CA ARG A 141 5.84 -15.16 1.50
C ARG A 141 6.55 -16.05 0.49
N ARG A 142 7.15 -15.47 -0.55
CA ARG A 142 8.26 -16.08 -1.31
C ARG A 142 9.41 -15.10 -1.28
N PHE A 143 10.59 -15.63 -1.03
CA PHE A 143 11.84 -14.91 -1.04
C PHE A 143 12.14 -14.39 -2.46
N ARG A 144 13.08 -13.45 -2.54
CA ARG A 144 13.60 -12.81 -3.77
C ARG A 144 13.79 -13.81 -4.91
N ASN A 145 13.70 -13.33 -6.16
CA ASN A 145 13.71 -14.06 -7.44
C ASN A 145 14.86 -15.07 -7.71
N SER A 146 15.69 -15.42 -6.73
CA SER A 146 16.54 -16.61 -6.80
C SER A 146 15.66 -17.85 -6.77
N ARG A 147 15.80 -18.70 -7.79
CA ARG A 147 15.04 -19.94 -7.84
C ARG A 147 15.53 -20.84 -6.70
N ALA A 148 14.62 -21.52 -6.01
CA ALA A 148 15.00 -22.37 -4.87
C ALA A 148 16.00 -23.48 -5.27
N ASN A 149 15.98 -23.90 -6.53
CA ASN A 149 16.90 -24.90 -7.08
C ASN A 149 18.31 -24.36 -7.38
N THR A 150 18.56 -23.05 -7.27
CA THR A 150 19.88 -22.46 -7.50
C THR A 150 20.63 -22.14 -6.21
N LEU A 151 20.07 -22.48 -5.04
CA LEU A 151 20.73 -22.24 -3.76
C LEU A 151 21.76 -23.33 -3.47
N SER A 152 22.95 -22.93 -3.04
CA SER A 152 23.96 -23.85 -2.54
C SER A 152 23.53 -24.45 -1.19
N LYS A 153 24.14 -25.58 -0.82
CA LYS A 153 23.84 -26.27 0.45
C LYS A 153 24.10 -25.37 1.67
N GLU A 154 25.21 -24.64 1.68
CA GLU A 154 25.56 -23.68 2.74
C GLU A 154 24.51 -22.55 2.89
N GLN A 155 23.98 -22.06 1.76
CA GLN A 155 22.93 -21.05 1.76
C GLN A 155 21.60 -21.60 2.28
N ILE A 156 21.28 -22.86 1.98
CA ILE A 156 20.08 -23.53 2.49
C ILE A 156 20.19 -23.72 4.01
N GLU A 157 21.34 -24.17 4.50
CA GLU A 157 21.62 -24.32 5.94
C GLU A 157 21.52 -22.96 6.66
N THR A 158 22.17 -21.93 6.12
CA THR A 158 22.08 -20.56 6.66
C THR A 158 20.63 -20.06 6.66
N LEU A 159 19.89 -20.27 5.57
CA LEU A 159 18.48 -19.85 5.49
C LEU A 159 17.62 -20.57 6.53
N HIS A 160 17.82 -21.88 6.69
CA HIS A 160 17.13 -22.68 7.69
C HIS A 160 17.42 -22.18 9.11
N GLU A 161 18.69 -21.97 9.46
CA GLU A 161 19.10 -21.43 10.75
C GLU A 161 18.48 -20.06 11.04
N LYS A 162 18.50 -19.14 10.06
CA LYS A 162 17.90 -17.81 10.21
C LYS A 162 16.38 -17.87 10.34
N LEU A 163 15.71 -18.77 9.62
CA LEU A 163 14.26 -18.97 9.75
C LEU A 163 13.90 -19.47 11.16
N VAL A 164 14.63 -20.47 11.66
CA VAL A 164 14.43 -21.00 13.01
C VAL A 164 14.72 -19.93 14.06
N TYR A 165 15.82 -19.20 13.93
CA TYR A 165 16.21 -18.11 14.83
C TYR A 165 15.13 -17.02 14.91
N VAL A 166 14.63 -16.52 13.78
CA VAL A 166 13.60 -15.48 13.76
C VAL A 166 12.31 -15.97 14.39
N CYS A 167 11.85 -17.18 14.06
CA CYS A 167 10.62 -17.73 14.61
C CYS A 167 10.73 -17.99 16.12
N LYS A 168 11.85 -18.58 16.59
CA LYS A 168 12.09 -18.82 18.02
C LYS A 168 12.16 -17.52 18.80
N THR A 169 13.01 -16.58 18.38
CA THR A 169 13.16 -15.28 19.05
C THR A 169 11.82 -14.54 19.14
N ALA A 170 11.02 -14.54 18.08
CA ALA A 170 9.71 -13.88 18.09
C ALA A 170 8.69 -14.58 19.00
N VAL A 171 8.77 -15.91 19.14
CA VAL A 171 7.96 -16.70 20.08
C VAL A 171 8.40 -16.45 21.53
N ASP A 172 9.70 -16.42 21.79
CA ASP A 172 10.27 -16.24 23.13
C ASP A 172 9.85 -14.91 23.76
N VAL A 173 9.73 -13.85 22.94
CA VAL A 173 9.25 -12.53 23.38
C VAL A 173 7.74 -12.34 23.21
N ASN A 174 6.96 -13.42 23.11
CA ASN A 174 5.50 -13.40 22.97
C ASN A 174 4.98 -12.48 21.83
N ALA A 175 5.69 -12.46 20.71
CA ALA A 175 5.40 -11.61 19.55
C ALA A 175 5.35 -10.10 19.85
N GLU A 176 5.99 -9.65 20.95
CA GLU A 176 6.10 -8.24 21.27
C GLU A 176 7.12 -7.56 20.38
N SER A 177 6.61 -6.88 19.34
CA SER A 177 7.44 -6.26 18.33
C SER A 177 8.46 -5.24 18.87
N GLN A 178 8.23 -4.64 20.03
CA GLN A 178 9.16 -3.70 20.67
C GLN A 178 10.42 -4.40 21.22
N LEU A 179 10.30 -5.67 21.59
CA LEU A 179 11.39 -6.48 22.13
C LEU A 179 12.20 -7.20 21.04
N PHE A 180 11.80 -7.08 19.77
CA PHE A 180 12.58 -7.65 18.67
C PHE A 180 13.95 -6.95 18.56
N PRO A 181 15.02 -7.71 18.23
CA PRO A 181 16.35 -7.14 18.09
C PRO A 181 16.35 -5.89 17.20
N SER A 182 17.00 -4.81 17.66
CA SER A 182 17.05 -3.53 16.95
C SER A 182 17.71 -3.64 15.57
N SER A 183 18.56 -4.64 15.37
CA SER A 183 19.20 -4.95 14.08
C SER A 183 18.26 -5.52 13.03
N TRP A 184 17.02 -5.91 13.40
CA TRP A 184 16.09 -6.52 12.46
C TRP A 184 15.50 -5.49 11.49
N LEU A 185 15.41 -5.90 10.22
CA LEU A 185 14.69 -5.17 9.17
C LEU A 185 13.22 -4.90 9.53
N PHE A 186 12.64 -5.66 10.47
CA PHE A 186 11.27 -5.50 10.93
C PHE A 186 10.96 -4.06 11.36
N HIS A 187 11.88 -3.37 12.04
CA HIS A 187 11.63 -2.03 12.58
C HIS A 187 11.57 -0.96 11.49
N TYR A 188 12.38 -1.12 10.43
CA TYR A 188 12.62 -0.09 9.41
C TYR A 188 11.81 -0.29 8.12
N ARG A 189 11.23 -1.48 7.92
CA ARG A 189 10.51 -1.81 6.67
C ARG A 189 9.16 -1.11 6.47
N TRP A 190 8.67 -0.34 7.44
CA TRP A 190 7.32 0.22 7.40
C TRP A 190 7.25 1.61 6.72
N ASP A 191 8.40 2.26 6.52
CA ASP A 191 8.51 3.65 6.03
C ASP A 191 8.48 3.79 4.50
N LYS A 192 7.63 3.01 3.82
CA LYS A 192 7.53 2.99 2.34
C LYS A 192 7.15 4.34 1.73
N ARG A 193 6.58 5.27 2.50
CA ARG A 193 6.12 6.59 2.04
C ARG A 193 7.03 7.75 2.46
N ASN A 194 8.14 7.46 3.15
CA ASN A 194 9.05 8.52 3.55
C ASN A 194 9.75 9.11 2.31
N LYS A 195 9.70 10.44 2.17
CA LYS A 195 10.33 11.15 1.04
C LYS A 195 11.85 10.97 1.04
N ASN A 196 12.44 10.75 2.21
CA ASN A 196 13.89 10.60 2.37
C ASN A 196 14.36 9.18 2.05
N GLY A 197 13.45 8.20 1.87
CA GLY A 197 13.79 6.79 1.75
C GLY A 197 13.75 6.05 3.10
N ALA A 198 13.86 4.73 3.07
CA ALA A 198 13.95 3.88 4.25
C ALA A 198 15.40 3.36 4.36
N PHE A 199 15.96 3.39 5.58
CA PHE A 199 17.34 2.99 5.84
C PHE A 199 17.42 2.10 7.07
N MET A 200 18.41 1.22 7.06
CA MET A 200 18.86 0.47 8.22
C MET A 200 19.69 1.38 9.14
N PRO A 201 19.83 1.04 10.44
CA PRO A 201 20.58 1.85 11.40
C PRO A 201 22.09 1.94 11.09
N ASN A 202 22.61 1.02 10.27
CA ASN A 202 23.97 1.06 9.72
C ASN A 202 24.11 1.98 8.48
N GLY A 203 23.04 2.66 8.05
CA GLY A 203 23.03 3.55 6.88
C GLY A 203 22.69 2.88 5.56
N GLU A 204 22.47 1.56 5.52
CA GLU A 204 22.14 0.85 4.28
C GLU A 204 20.71 1.17 3.80
N GLN A 205 20.56 1.41 2.50
CA GLN A 205 19.27 1.73 1.92
C GLN A 205 18.35 0.51 1.78
N ILE A 206 17.10 0.67 2.19
CA ILE A 206 16.03 -0.32 2.02
C ILE A 206 15.26 0.00 0.73
N ILE A 207 15.15 -0.98 -0.15
CA ILE A 207 14.35 -0.91 -1.39
C ILE A 207 13.11 -1.78 -1.25
N PHE A 208 12.01 -1.33 -1.87
CA PHE A 208 10.74 -2.05 -1.90
C PHE A 208 10.45 -2.58 -3.30
N GLU A 209 10.64 -3.88 -3.51
CA GLU A 209 10.36 -4.53 -4.79
C GLU A 209 9.01 -5.25 -4.74
N THR A 210 8.30 -5.33 -5.88
CA THR A 210 7.07 -6.11 -5.99
C THR A 210 7.33 -7.38 -6.78
N VAL A 211 7.28 -8.53 -6.12
CA VAL A 211 7.50 -9.86 -6.71
C VAL A 211 6.22 -10.68 -6.58
N GLY A 212 5.69 -11.17 -7.70
CA GLY A 212 4.47 -11.99 -7.71
C GLY A 212 3.26 -11.32 -7.04
N GLY A 213 3.12 -10.00 -7.18
CA GLY A 213 2.06 -9.21 -6.55
C GLY A 213 2.28 -8.87 -5.07
N ARG A 214 3.49 -9.09 -4.53
CA ARG A 214 3.81 -8.82 -3.11
C ARG A 214 4.99 -7.89 -2.96
N THR A 215 4.81 -6.86 -2.13
CA THR A 215 5.89 -5.96 -1.77
C THR A 215 6.83 -6.63 -0.77
N THR A 216 8.11 -6.68 -1.11
CA THR A 216 9.20 -7.18 -0.25
C THR A 216 10.15 -6.03 0.02
N ALA A 217 10.50 -5.81 1.29
CA ALA A 217 11.56 -4.89 1.68
C ALA A 217 12.90 -5.65 1.65
N ILE A 218 13.90 -5.07 1.00
CA ILE A 218 15.22 -5.68 0.81
C ILE A 218 16.32 -4.66 1.09
N VAL A 219 17.49 -5.17 1.48
CA VAL A 219 18.72 -4.38 1.62
C VAL A 219 19.70 -4.86 0.53
N PRO A 220 19.84 -4.13 -0.59
CA PRO A 220 20.58 -4.63 -1.76
C PRO A 220 22.07 -4.87 -1.52
N SER A 221 22.69 -4.15 -0.58
CA SER A 221 24.11 -4.30 -0.23
C SER A 221 24.42 -5.68 0.35
N VAL A 222 23.52 -6.20 1.20
CA VAL A 222 23.65 -7.50 1.86
C VAL A 222 23.04 -8.62 1.02
N GLN A 223 21.92 -8.34 0.35
CA GLN A 223 21.20 -9.33 -0.46
C GLN A 223 21.60 -9.15 -1.92
N LYS A 224 22.60 -9.91 -2.39
CA LYS A 224 23.07 -9.92 -3.80
C LYS A 224 22.39 -11.03 -4.61
N LEU A 225 22.17 -10.81 -5.91
CA LEU A 225 21.68 -11.85 -6.81
C LEU A 225 22.88 -12.73 -7.22
N LEU A 226 22.65 -14.04 -7.32
CA LEU A 226 23.68 -15.01 -7.70
C LEU A 226 24.04 -14.97 -9.18
N ASP A 227 23.18 -14.37 -10.00
CA ASP A 227 23.43 -14.22 -11.42
C ASP A 227 24.20 -12.91 -11.65
N GLY A 228 25.39 -12.99 -12.24
CA GLY A 228 26.23 -11.88 -12.67
C GLY A 228 25.61 -10.99 -13.76
N THR A 229 24.28 -10.99 -13.93
CA THR A 229 23.55 -9.95 -14.64
C THR A 229 23.48 -8.72 -13.74
N THR A 230 24.48 -7.85 -13.88
CA THR A 230 24.33 -6.44 -13.52
C THR A 230 23.05 -5.92 -14.16
N ASN A 231 22.05 -5.58 -13.33
CA ASN A 231 20.98 -4.69 -13.79
C ASN A 231 21.61 -3.31 -14.02
N SER A 232 22.13 -3.08 -15.22
CA SER A 232 22.59 -1.79 -15.74
C SER A 232 21.45 -0.77 -15.93
N HIS A 233 20.33 -0.94 -15.23
CA HIS A 233 19.16 -0.06 -15.32
C HIS A 233 18.82 0.70 -14.03
N LEU A 234 19.64 0.63 -12.97
CA LEU A 234 19.35 1.36 -11.71
C LEU A 234 20.50 2.23 -11.16
N HIS A 235 21.64 2.35 -11.83
CA HIS A 235 22.69 3.32 -11.48
C HIS A 235 22.87 4.37 -12.57
N ALA A 236 21.92 5.30 -12.69
CA ALA A 236 22.13 6.57 -13.37
C ALA A 236 21.20 7.64 -12.78
N SER A 237 21.35 7.97 -11.50
CA SER A 237 20.72 9.15 -10.90
C SER A 237 21.45 9.61 -9.63
N THR A 238 22.78 9.61 -9.63
CA THR A 238 23.54 10.42 -8.66
C THR A 238 24.91 10.75 -9.21
N SER A 239 24.96 11.62 -10.22
CA SER A 239 26.15 12.42 -10.46
C SER A 239 25.73 13.83 -10.87
N THR A 240 25.99 14.73 -9.94
CA THR A 240 25.99 16.17 -10.08
C THR A 240 26.82 16.56 -11.31
N LEU A 241 26.18 17.02 -12.38
CA LEU A 241 26.88 17.68 -13.49
C LEU A 241 26.19 19.02 -13.81
N ILE A 242 26.83 20.05 -13.26
CA ILE A 242 26.80 21.45 -13.67
C ILE A 242 26.91 21.51 -15.19
N ARG A 243 25.85 21.93 -15.88
CA ARG A 243 25.90 22.21 -17.33
C ARG A 243 26.00 23.72 -17.55
N GLN A 244 27.24 24.19 -17.59
CA GLN A 244 27.58 25.47 -18.19
C GLN A 244 27.21 25.46 -19.68
N LYS A 245 26.51 26.50 -20.13
CA LYS A 245 26.34 26.81 -21.55
C LYS A 245 27.71 27.22 -22.12
N ARG A 246 28.20 26.47 -23.12
CA ARG A 246 29.18 27.00 -24.08
C ARG A 246 28.57 27.04 -25.47
N LYS A 247 28.64 28.26 -26.03
CA LYS A 247 28.46 28.63 -27.43
C LYS A 247 29.31 27.72 -28.32
N ILE A 248 28.73 27.26 -29.42
CA ILE A 248 29.49 26.87 -30.60
C ILE A 248 28.97 27.74 -31.74
N THR A 249 29.90 28.56 -32.22
CA THR A 249 29.89 29.37 -33.43
C THR A 249 29.87 28.48 -34.66
N ALA A 250 29.05 28.81 -35.65
CA ALA A 250 29.21 28.33 -37.02
C ALA A 250 29.49 29.57 -37.89
N VAL A 251 30.62 29.51 -38.58
CA VAL A 251 31.10 30.46 -39.59
C VAL A 251 30.64 29.93 -40.95
N ASP A 252 29.94 30.82 -41.66
CA ASP A 252 29.94 31.12 -43.09
C ASP A 252 30.27 30.02 -44.11
N ASP A 253 29.33 29.81 -45.04
CA ASP A 253 29.66 29.71 -46.46
C ASP A 253 28.52 30.27 -47.32
N GLU A 254 28.93 30.97 -48.37
CA GLU A 254 28.21 31.98 -49.13
C GLU A 254 27.30 31.47 -50.26
N THR A 255 26.23 32.25 -50.49
CA THR A 255 25.61 32.69 -51.77
C THR A 255 25.22 31.67 -52.85
N SER A 256 23.95 31.72 -53.28
CA SER A 256 23.59 32.48 -54.50
C SER A 256 22.07 32.49 -54.77
N ASN A 257 21.53 33.71 -54.83
CA ASN A 257 20.46 34.22 -55.71
C ASN A 257 19.11 33.47 -55.85
N ILE A 258 18.01 34.14 -55.50
CA ILE A 258 17.21 34.95 -56.45
C ILE A 258 16.25 35.82 -55.63
N GLU A 259 16.43 37.13 -55.77
CA GLU A 259 15.59 38.19 -55.25
C GLU A 259 14.52 38.52 -56.29
N SER A 260 13.24 38.29 -55.95
CA SER A 260 12.03 38.79 -56.62
C SER A 260 10.85 38.02 -56.02
N THR A 261 10.17 38.49 -54.98
CA THR A 261 9.13 39.52 -55.14
C THR A 261 8.49 39.73 -53.76
N LYS A 262 8.75 40.88 -53.13
CA LYS A 262 7.86 41.45 -52.12
C LYS A 262 6.70 42.12 -52.85
N VAL A 263 5.65 41.39 -53.22
CA VAL A 263 4.25 41.89 -53.23
C VAL A 263 3.33 40.66 -53.23
N ILE A 264 2.25 40.72 -52.45
CA ILE A 264 1.07 39.82 -52.45
C ILE A 264 1.24 38.50 -51.67
N LYS A 265 0.91 38.55 -50.37
CA LYS A 265 -0.03 37.62 -49.70
C LYS A 265 -0.27 38.06 -48.26
N GLU A 266 -0.91 39.22 -48.11
CA GLU A 266 -1.91 39.36 -47.05
C GLU A 266 -3.05 38.37 -47.33
N ASN A 267 -3.64 37.84 -46.26
CA ASN A 267 -4.88 37.07 -46.23
C ASN A 267 -4.82 35.64 -46.78
N ASN A 268 -4.47 34.69 -45.90
CA ASN A 268 -5.33 33.53 -45.60
C ASN A 268 -4.83 32.80 -44.35
N LYS A 269 -5.22 33.31 -43.17
CA LYS A 269 -5.15 32.56 -41.91
C LYS A 269 -6.39 31.67 -41.86
N GLU A 270 -6.37 30.56 -42.59
CA GLU A 270 -7.43 29.57 -42.52
C GLU A 270 -7.58 29.11 -41.07
N LYS A 271 -8.70 29.49 -40.43
CA LYS A 271 -9.10 28.93 -39.15
C LYS A 271 -9.32 27.45 -39.36
N LYS A 272 -8.36 26.61 -39.00
CA LYS A 272 -8.48 25.15 -39.04
C LYS A 272 -9.72 24.76 -38.21
N GLN A 273 -10.81 24.40 -38.89
CA GLN A 273 -12.05 23.98 -38.25
C GLN A 273 -11.84 22.59 -37.64
N ARG A 274 -12.37 22.36 -36.44
CA ARG A 274 -12.23 21.09 -35.72
C ARG A 274 -12.94 19.99 -36.50
N ILE A 275 -12.26 18.89 -36.77
CA ILE A 275 -12.87 17.69 -37.34
C ILE A 275 -13.55 16.92 -36.21
N GLU A 276 -14.86 16.66 -36.35
CA GLU A 276 -15.59 15.76 -35.47
C GLU A 276 -15.24 14.32 -35.82
N ILE A 277 -14.85 13.52 -34.82
CA ILE A 277 -14.42 12.15 -35.01
C ILE A 277 -15.54 11.26 -34.49
N GLU A 278 -16.22 10.59 -35.41
CA GLU A 278 -17.14 9.50 -35.14
C GLU A 278 -16.37 8.17 -35.25
N LEU A 279 -16.59 7.27 -34.29
CA LEU A 279 -15.95 5.96 -34.29
C LEU A 279 -16.90 4.94 -34.88
N ASN A 280 -16.54 4.38 -36.03
CA ASN A 280 -17.22 3.21 -36.58
C ASN A 280 -16.72 1.94 -35.88
N GLU A 281 -17.65 1.06 -35.52
CA GLU A 281 -17.29 -0.19 -34.82
C GLU A 281 -16.54 -1.19 -35.72
N GLN A 282 -16.70 -1.09 -37.04
CA GLN A 282 -16.05 -1.96 -38.02
C GLN A 282 -14.55 -1.67 -38.17
N ASP A 283 -14.10 -0.46 -37.80
CA ASP A 283 -12.71 -0.03 -37.88
C ASP A 283 -11.90 -0.40 -36.62
N LEU A 284 -12.52 -1.13 -35.69
CA LEU A 284 -11.97 -1.49 -34.39
C LEU A 284 -11.71 -2.99 -34.30
N VAL A 285 -10.45 -3.34 -33.99
CA VAL A 285 -10.11 -4.69 -33.55
C VAL A 285 -10.04 -4.69 -32.04
N GLU A 286 -10.95 -5.45 -31.39
CA GLU A 286 -10.93 -5.70 -29.96
C GLU A 286 -10.29 -7.04 -29.62
N SER A 287 -9.39 -7.04 -28.63
CA SER A 287 -8.78 -8.24 -28.09
C SER A 287 -8.76 -8.20 -26.57
N PHE A 288 -8.96 -9.35 -25.94
CA PHE A 288 -9.02 -9.49 -24.49
C PHE A 288 -7.77 -10.17 -23.99
N VAL A 289 -6.91 -9.40 -23.32
CA VAL A 289 -5.64 -9.88 -22.79
C VAL A 289 -5.75 -10.08 -21.28
N LYS A 290 -4.88 -10.95 -20.74
CA LYS A 290 -4.71 -11.05 -19.29
C LYS A 290 -4.11 -9.75 -18.78
N GLY A 291 -4.69 -9.22 -17.71
CA GLY A 291 -4.23 -7.95 -17.14
C GLY A 291 -2.84 -8.07 -16.54
N SER A 292 -2.05 -6.99 -16.60
CA SER A 292 -0.72 -6.91 -15.99
C SER A 292 -0.69 -5.79 -14.94
N GLY A 293 -0.14 -6.05 -13.75
CA GLY A 293 0.06 -5.04 -12.70
C GLY A 293 -0.17 -5.55 -11.28
N ASN A 294 -0.20 -4.63 -10.31
CA ASN A 294 -0.31 -4.90 -8.86
C ASN A 294 -1.71 -5.40 -8.41
N GLY A 295 -2.43 -6.08 -9.30
CA GLY A 295 -3.71 -6.69 -9.06
C GLY A 295 -3.60 -8.06 -8.41
N GLY A 296 -4.46 -8.36 -7.43
CA GLY A 296 -4.52 -9.68 -6.80
C GLY A 296 -4.79 -10.83 -7.80
N GLN A 297 -4.78 -12.08 -7.32
CA GLN A 297 -4.86 -13.31 -8.12
C GLN A 297 -5.92 -13.29 -9.25
N LYS A 298 -7.08 -12.67 -9.00
CA LYS A 298 -8.18 -12.55 -9.98
C LYS A 298 -7.81 -11.77 -11.25
N ILE A 299 -6.87 -10.83 -11.18
CA ILE A 299 -6.40 -10.05 -12.33
C ILE A 299 -5.54 -10.88 -13.29
N ASN A 300 -4.81 -11.87 -12.77
CA ASN A 300 -3.98 -12.76 -13.58
C ASN A 300 -4.76 -13.95 -14.16
N THR A 301 -5.93 -14.27 -13.58
CA THR A 301 -6.78 -15.38 -14.04
C THR A 301 -7.84 -14.92 -15.05
N THR A 302 -8.40 -13.71 -14.90
CA THR A 302 -9.49 -13.23 -15.76
C THR A 302 -8.96 -12.28 -16.85
N SER A 303 -9.27 -12.56 -18.12
CA SER A 303 -8.94 -11.75 -19.30
C SER A 303 -9.80 -10.48 -19.41
N ASN A 304 -9.71 -9.62 -18.38
CA ASN A 304 -10.52 -8.40 -18.27
C ASN A 304 -9.83 -7.15 -18.85
N CYS A 305 -8.59 -7.25 -19.33
CA CYS A 305 -7.88 -6.15 -19.96
C CYS A 305 -8.30 -6.07 -21.43
N VAL A 306 -8.75 -4.88 -21.85
CA VAL A 306 -9.21 -4.64 -23.22
C VAL A 306 -8.09 -3.94 -23.98
N ASP A 307 -7.68 -4.54 -25.09
CA ASP A 307 -6.75 -3.96 -26.06
C ASP A 307 -7.52 -3.65 -27.35
N LEU A 308 -7.70 -2.37 -27.63
CA LEU A 308 -8.38 -1.84 -28.81
C LEU A 308 -7.36 -1.26 -29.79
N LYS A 309 -7.45 -1.68 -31.06
CA LYS A 309 -6.67 -1.11 -32.16
C LYS A 309 -7.61 -0.50 -33.19
N HIS A 310 -7.39 0.77 -33.55
CA HIS A 310 -8.06 1.42 -34.67
C HIS A 310 -7.28 1.16 -35.95
N ILE A 311 -7.88 0.43 -36.89
CA ILE A 311 -7.21 -0.07 -38.11
C ILE A 311 -6.68 1.08 -38.99
N PRO A 312 -7.47 2.13 -39.31
CA PRO A 312 -7.04 3.19 -40.23
C PRO A 312 -5.87 4.04 -39.70
N THR A 313 -5.80 4.26 -38.39
CA THR A 313 -4.75 5.12 -37.77
C THR A 313 -3.62 4.34 -37.12
N GLY A 314 -3.76 3.02 -36.95
CA GLY A 314 -2.82 2.19 -36.21
C GLY A 314 -2.75 2.44 -34.70
N ILE A 315 -3.52 3.37 -34.14
CA ILE A 315 -3.50 3.73 -32.71
C ILE A 315 -4.06 2.58 -31.88
N ARG A 316 -3.27 2.15 -30.88
CA ARG A 316 -3.60 1.08 -29.95
C ARG A 316 -3.83 1.61 -28.54
N VAL A 317 -4.88 1.15 -27.85
CA VAL A 317 -5.24 1.54 -26.49
C VAL A 317 -5.47 0.29 -25.65
N GLN A 318 -4.69 0.16 -24.58
CA GLN A 318 -4.90 -0.86 -23.55
C GLN A 318 -5.53 -0.24 -22.31
N CYS A 319 -6.56 -0.88 -21.75
CA CYS A 319 -7.29 -0.38 -20.60
C CYS A 319 -7.66 -1.48 -19.60
N GLN A 320 -7.30 -1.24 -18.34
CA GLN A 320 -7.62 -2.10 -17.20
C GLN A 320 -7.90 -1.26 -15.95
N LYS A 321 -9.01 -0.51 -15.94
CA LYS A 321 -9.37 0.36 -14.80
C LYS A 321 -10.27 -0.31 -13.77
N THR A 322 -11.10 -1.26 -14.20
CA THR A 322 -12.12 -1.90 -13.35
C THR A 322 -12.05 -3.41 -13.44
N ARG A 323 -12.76 -4.09 -12.53
CA ARG A 323 -12.94 -5.56 -12.54
C ARG A 323 -13.97 -6.05 -13.56
N SER A 324 -14.71 -5.14 -14.22
CA SER A 324 -15.76 -5.46 -15.18
C SER A 324 -15.28 -5.23 -16.61
N LEU A 325 -15.46 -6.26 -17.45
CA LEU A 325 -15.09 -6.21 -18.86
C LEU A 325 -15.83 -5.10 -19.61
N GLN A 326 -17.15 -5.01 -19.42
CA GLN A 326 -17.99 -4.03 -20.13
C GLN A 326 -17.62 -2.59 -19.77
N GLN A 327 -17.31 -2.33 -18.50
CA GLN A 327 -16.82 -1.02 -18.07
C GLN A 327 -15.45 -0.70 -18.70
N ASN A 328 -14.55 -1.68 -18.76
CA ASN A 328 -13.24 -1.49 -19.40
C ASN A 328 -13.37 -1.24 -20.91
N ARG A 329 -14.30 -1.90 -21.62
CA ARG A 329 -14.58 -1.65 -23.05
C ARG A 329 -15.03 -0.21 -23.29
N ASN A 330 -15.98 0.27 -22.50
CA ASN A 330 -16.50 1.64 -22.63
C ASN A 330 -15.43 2.70 -22.34
N ILE A 331 -14.58 2.45 -21.32
CA ILE A 331 -13.47 3.34 -20.98
C ILE A 331 -12.42 3.33 -22.09
N ALA A 332 -12.09 2.16 -22.65
CA ALA A 332 -11.11 2.03 -23.72
C ALA A 332 -11.55 2.79 -24.98
N ARG A 333 -12.83 2.71 -25.37
CA ARG A 333 -13.41 3.49 -26.48
C ARG A 333 -13.30 4.99 -26.23
N LYS A 334 -13.62 5.48 -25.03
CA LYS A 334 -13.47 6.90 -24.68
C LYS A 334 -12.02 7.39 -24.80
N ILE A 335 -11.07 6.61 -24.32
CA ILE A 335 -9.63 6.94 -24.42
C ILE A 335 -9.18 6.93 -25.89
N LEU A 336 -9.70 6.02 -26.71
CA LEU A 336 -9.38 5.97 -28.14
C LEU A 336 -9.90 7.21 -28.88
N ILE A 337 -11.13 7.66 -28.60
CA ILE A 337 -11.66 8.93 -29.14
C ILE A 337 -10.75 10.10 -28.74
N GLU A 338 -10.33 10.17 -27.48
CA GLU A 338 -9.42 11.22 -27.03
C GLU A 338 -8.07 11.17 -27.74
N ARG A 339 -7.52 9.99 -28.02
CA ARG A 339 -6.27 9.85 -28.77
C ARG A 339 -6.43 10.23 -30.23
N LEU A 340 -7.53 9.84 -30.87
CA LEU A 340 -7.85 10.24 -32.23
C LEU A 340 -8.07 11.76 -32.34
N ASP A 341 -8.77 12.37 -31.39
CA ASP A 341 -8.98 13.83 -31.34
C ASP A 341 -7.65 14.58 -31.21
N ASN A 342 -6.71 14.06 -30.41
CA ASN A 342 -5.36 14.62 -30.36
C ASN A 342 -4.59 14.39 -31.66
N TYR A 343 -4.75 13.25 -32.33
CA TYR A 343 -4.06 12.93 -33.58
C TYR A 343 -4.50 13.83 -34.74
N TYR A 344 -5.81 14.05 -34.90
CA TYR A 344 -6.36 14.88 -35.99
C TYR A 344 -6.39 16.37 -35.66
N ASN A 345 -6.76 16.75 -34.43
CA ASN A 345 -6.97 18.16 -34.05
C ASN A 345 -5.80 18.78 -33.27
N GLY A 346 -4.84 17.99 -32.78
CA GLY A 346 -3.61 18.49 -32.13
C GLY A 346 -3.89 19.45 -30.96
N GLU A 347 -3.38 20.68 -31.06
CA GLU A 347 -3.57 21.74 -30.06
C GLU A 347 -5.04 22.17 -29.89
N LEU A 348 -5.87 21.95 -30.91
CA LEU A 348 -7.31 22.24 -30.90
C LEU A 348 -8.15 21.10 -30.30
N SER A 349 -7.53 20.02 -29.81
CA SER A 349 -8.25 18.94 -29.12
C SER A 349 -9.01 19.45 -27.89
N LYS A 350 -10.19 18.88 -27.65
CA LYS A 350 -11.02 19.17 -26.47
C LYS A 350 -10.23 18.97 -25.17
N PHE A 351 -9.33 17.98 -25.13
CA PHE A 351 -8.50 17.68 -23.96
C PHE A 351 -7.45 18.78 -23.70
N ASN A 352 -6.73 19.21 -24.75
CA ASN A 352 -5.69 20.23 -24.64
C ASN A 352 -6.27 21.60 -24.26
N LEU A 353 -7.39 22.00 -24.89
CA LEU A 353 -8.11 23.22 -24.53
C LEU A 353 -8.57 23.22 -23.05
N LYS A 354 -9.02 22.07 -22.54
CA LYS A 354 -9.41 21.91 -21.13
C LYS A 354 -8.20 21.98 -20.21
N LYS A 355 -7.09 21.34 -20.57
CA LYS A 355 -5.82 21.35 -19.83
C LYS A 355 -5.24 22.76 -19.74
N GLU A 356 -5.27 23.53 -20.83
CA GLU A 356 -4.85 24.93 -20.84
C GLU A 356 -5.70 25.81 -19.95
N LYS A 357 -7.04 25.66 -20.00
CA LYS A 357 -7.96 26.41 -19.12
C LYS A 357 -7.66 26.11 -17.65
N ILE A 358 -7.43 24.85 -17.29
CA ILE A 358 -7.05 24.44 -15.93
C ILE A 358 -5.70 25.05 -15.53
N ARG A 359 -4.69 24.99 -16.40
CA ARG A 359 -3.36 25.58 -16.16
C ARG A 359 -3.45 27.09 -15.94
N LYS A 360 -4.23 27.81 -16.74
CA LYS A 360 -4.48 29.26 -16.58
C LYS A 360 -5.17 29.56 -15.24
N LYS A 361 -6.16 28.76 -14.82
CA LYS A 361 -6.83 28.90 -13.51
C LYS A 361 -5.86 28.65 -12.34
N GLN A 362 -5.04 27.60 -12.43
CA GLN A 362 -4.04 27.27 -11.40
C GLN A 362 -2.94 28.34 -11.29
N ALA A 363 -2.46 28.88 -12.42
CA ALA A 363 -1.49 29.97 -12.45
C ALA A 363 -2.04 31.25 -11.78
N LYS A 364 -3.29 31.61 -12.08
CA LYS A 364 -3.97 32.74 -11.42
C LYS A 364 -4.14 32.52 -9.91
N LYS A 365 -4.51 31.30 -9.48
CA LYS A 365 -4.62 30.97 -8.05
C LYS A 365 -3.26 31.07 -7.36
N LYS A 366 -2.20 30.52 -7.94
CA LYS A 366 -0.83 30.59 -7.41
C LYS A 366 -0.33 32.03 -7.30
N LYS A 367 -0.63 32.88 -8.30
CA LYS A 367 -0.31 34.32 -8.26
C LYS A 367 -1.02 35.02 -7.09
N ARG A 368 -2.34 34.84 -6.96
CA ARG A 368 -3.13 35.41 -5.84
C ARG A 368 -2.67 34.94 -4.46
N THR A 369 -2.33 33.66 -4.33
CA THR A 369 -1.79 33.11 -3.08
C THR A 369 -0.42 33.74 -2.76
N LYS A 370 0.46 33.87 -3.75
CA LYS A 370 1.78 34.52 -3.55
C LYS A 370 1.65 36.00 -3.17
N GLU A 371 0.70 36.72 -3.77
CA GLU A 371 0.41 38.11 -3.41
C GLU A 371 -0.15 38.21 -1.97
N LYS A 372 -1.11 37.36 -1.59
CA LYS A 372 -1.70 37.38 -0.25
C LYS A 372 -0.71 37.06 0.88
N TYR A 373 0.04 35.97 0.76
CA TYR A 373 0.99 35.56 1.81
C TYR A 373 2.34 36.28 1.72
N GLY A 374 2.70 36.81 0.54
CA GLY A 374 3.88 37.65 0.39
C GLY A 374 3.72 39.02 1.05
N VAL A 375 2.52 39.59 1.02
CA VAL A 375 2.21 40.85 1.73
C VAL A 375 2.18 40.63 3.24
N ILE A 376 1.57 39.55 3.73
CA ILE A 376 1.52 39.22 5.17
C ILE A 376 2.94 39.00 5.73
N ASN A 377 3.80 38.24 5.04
CA ASN A 377 5.16 38.02 5.51
C ASN A 377 6.00 39.30 5.46
N LYS A 378 5.71 40.22 4.52
CA LYS A 378 6.39 41.51 4.46
C LYS A 378 5.95 42.43 5.61
N SER A 379 4.65 42.49 5.91
CA SER A 379 4.14 43.28 7.03
C SER A 379 4.55 42.72 8.39
N VAL A 380 4.64 41.39 8.55
CA VAL A 380 5.14 40.78 9.80
C VAL A 380 6.61 41.11 10.01
N LYS A 381 7.41 41.05 8.94
CA LYS A 381 8.84 41.36 9.01
C LYS A 381 9.11 42.83 9.28
N GLU A 382 8.36 43.74 8.65
CA GLU A 382 8.43 45.17 8.92
C GLU A 382 8.02 45.52 10.36
N ASN A 383 7.12 44.75 10.98
CA ASN A 383 6.76 44.93 12.39
C ASN A 383 7.82 44.35 13.35
N GLU A 384 8.42 43.19 13.03
CA GLU A 384 9.51 42.59 13.82
C GLU A 384 10.77 43.49 13.81
N ASP A 385 11.14 44.02 12.64
CA ASP A 385 12.28 44.93 12.50
C ASP A 385 12.04 46.24 13.29
N PHE A 386 10.79 46.73 13.37
CA PHE A 386 10.44 47.93 14.13
C PHE A 386 10.43 47.71 15.66
N GLU A 387 10.04 46.52 16.13
CA GLU A 387 10.10 46.16 17.56
C GLU A 387 11.55 45.97 18.05
N GLU A 388 12.43 45.41 17.21
CA GLU A 388 13.87 45.30 17.53
C GLU A 388 14.54 46.69 17.65
N ASP A 389 14.20 47.64 16.78
CA ASP A 389 14.73 49.01 16.81
C ASP A 389 14.28 49.79 18.07
N ILE A 390 13.05 49.55 18.56
CA ILE A 390 12.56 50.17 19.80
C ILE A 390 13.29 49.58 21.03
N ASN A 391 13.46 48.26 21.08
CA ASN A 391 14.12 47.59 22.21
C ASN A 391 15.61 47.97 22.31
N ASN A 392 16.30 48.12 21.18
CA ASN A 392 17.69 48.58 21.15
C ASN A 392 17.84 50.05 21.60
N ASN A 393 16.86 50.90 21.31
CA ASN A 393 16.87 52.30 21.77
C ASN A 393 16.53 52.46 23.26
N MET A 394 15.71 51.58 23.83
CA MET A 394 15.43 51.55 25.28
C MET A 394 16.69 51.16 26.08
N ASN A 395 17.40 50.10 25.66
CA ASN A 395 18.61 49.62 26.33
C ASN A 395 19.77 50.64 26.30
N ASN A 396 19.87 51.45 25.24
CA ASN A 396 20.88 52.50 25.16
C ASN A 396 20.58 53.73 26.04
N LYS A 397 19.32 53.96 26.42
CA LYS A 397 18.96 55.06 27.35
C LYS A 397 19.15 54.69 28.82
N GLU A 398 19.10 53.42 29.18
CA GLU A 398 19.40 52.97 30.55
C GLU A 398 20.90 52.99 30.85
N ASN A 399 21.76 52.74 29.86
CA ASN A 399 23.22 52.77 30.01
C ASN A 399 23.88 54.16 29.99
N SER A 400 23.11 55.26 29.81
CA SER A 400 23.65 56.63 29.89
C SER A 400 23.26 57.39 31.17
N LYS A 401 22.60 56.72 32.12
CA LYS A 401 22.19 57.27 33.43
C LYS A 401 22.89 56.64 34.64
N ILE A 402 23.91 55.80 34.42
CA ILE A 402 24.84 55.29 35.43
C ILE A 402 26.20 55.90 35.12
#